data_AF-A0A6M8MXM6-F1
#
_entry.id   AF-A0A6M8MXM6-F1
#
_cell.length_a   1.000
_cell.length_b   1.000
_cell.length_c   1.000
_cell.angle_alpha   90.00
_cell.angle_beta   90.00
_cell.angle_gamma   90.00
#
_symmetry.space_group_name_H-M   'P 1'
#
loop_
_entity.id
_entity.type
_entity.pdbx_description
1 polymer ?
#
loop_
_entity_poly.entity_id
_entity_poly.type
_entity_poly.pdbx_seq_one_letter_code
_entity_poly.pdbx_strand_id
1 'polypeptide(L)'
;MRWIIILFFTFYNVYANSLSIEDFRTDLYSKAGNNTLKKIEMTLEFEGENLEENKIIDALNTIISSYFYEDLFTEVGKNNFKETLLKFSNKKYKTQIKNIYILRINSVVKFDLEELKRFVKDLEKKDKDIKETTKQEENQNILKAIKTSDQNNTQSKDMNVTQTNDIKDSNISFNQDVNTSKEAMDIILKTMENTQIQMLTPSKEQDLFKEIPF
;
A
#
# COMPACT_ATOMS: atom_id res chain seq x y z
N MET A 1 57.21 35.85 -7.58
CA MET A 1 56.87 35.59 -6.16
C MET A 1 55.41 35.89 -5.78
N ARG A 2 54.77 36.99 -6.25
CA ARG A 2 53.37 37.31 -5.89
C ARG A 2 52.32 36.27 -6.30
N TRP A 3 52.56 35.50 -7.36
CA TRP A 3 51.62 34.50 -7.87
C TRP A 3 51.64 33.17 -7.11
N ILE A 4 52.74 32.84 -6.40
CA ILE A 4 52.82 31.62 -5.58
C ILE A 4 51.89 31.69 -4.36
N ILE A 5 51.70 32.89 -3.80
CA ILE A 5 50.87 33.11 -2.61
C ILE A 5 49.39 32.87 -2.92
N ILE A 6 48.95 33.26 -4.12
CA ILE A 6 47.57 33.04 -4.59
C ILE A 6 47.32 31.54 -4.83
N LEU A 7 48.29 30.83 -5.41
CA LEU A 7 48.21 29.39 -5.65
C LEU A 7 48.13 28.59 -4.33
N PHE A 8 48.81 29.04 -3.27
CA PHE A 8 48.79 28.36 -1.97
C PHE A 8 47.45 28.55 -1.21
N PHE A 9 46.76 29.68 -1.42
CA PHE A 9 45.46 29.95 -0.78
C PHE A 9 44.30 29.15 -1.39
N THR A 10 44.39 28.79 -2.67
CA THR A 10 43.33 28.00 -3.34
C THR A 10 43.25 26.55 -2.85
N PHE A 11 44.32 25.99 -2.27
CA PHE A 11 44.32 24.61 -1.77
C PHE A 11 43.62 24.42 -0.42
N TYR A 12 43.45 25.46 0.39
CA TYR A 12 42.84 25.33 1.72
C TYR A 12 41.31 25.28 1.72
N ASN A 13 40.64 25.54 0.59
CA ASN A 13 39.18 25.73 0.53
C ASN A 13 38.38 24.51 0.04
N VAL A 14 38.99 23.33 -0.10
CA VAL A 14 38.32 22.13 -0.66
C VAL A 14 38.22 20.99 0.36
N TYR A 15 37.65 21.28 1.53
CA TYR A 15 37.17 20.23 2.45
C TYR A 15 35.66 20.38 2.60
N ALA A 16 34.90 19.94 1.60
CA ALA A 16 33.49 19.64 1.81
C ALA A 16 33.43 18.29 2.54
N ASN A 17 33.22 18.34 3.86
CA ASN A 17 32.96 17.15 4.65
C ASN A 17 31.48 16.77 4.48
N SER A 18 31.20 15.48 4.39
CA SER A 18 29.84 14.96 4.45
C SER A 18 29.55 14.34 5.82
N LEU A 19 28.30 14.41 6.25
CA LEU A 19 27.79 13.75 7.44
C LEU A 19 26.47 13.07 7.10
N SER A 20 26.37 11.76 7.35
CA SER A 20 25.13 10.99 7.21
C SER A 20 24.47 10.82 8.57
N ILE A 21 23.16 11.04 8.62
CA ILE A 21 22.31 10.69 9.77
C ILE A 21 21.36 9.59 9.30
N GLU A 22 21.59 8.38 9.80
CA GLU A 22 20.84 7.19 9.45
C GLU A 22 19.71 6.92 10.44
N ASP A 23 18.61 6.37 9.94
CA ASP A 23 17.45 5.89 10.71
C ASP A 23 16.95 6.86 11.80
N PHE A 24 16.94 8.17 11.51
CA PHE A 24 16.40 9.17 12.42
C PHE A 24 14.89 8.96 12.55
N ARG A 25 14.43 8.68 13.78
CA ARG A 25 13.03 8.41 14.10
C ARG A 25 12.44 9.49 14.99
N THR A 26 11.28 10.00 14.60
CA THR A 26 10.53 10.96 15.40
C THR A 26 9.03 10.82 15.18
N ASP A 27 8.24 11.42 16.05
CA ASP A 27 6.78 11.48 15.97
C ASP A 27 6.35 12.90 15.56
N LEU A 28 5.50 12.99 14.54
CA LEU A 28 5.02 14.26 14.00
C LEU A 28 3.49 14.35 14.06
N TYR A 29 3.00 15.57 14.26
CA TYR A 29 1.56 15.83 14.20
C TYR A 29 1.06 15.66 12.76
N SER A 30 -0.02 14.91 12.61
CA SER A 30 -0.76 14.78 11.36
C SER A 30 -1.85 15.85 11.31
N LYS A 31 -1.98 16.56 10.18
CA LYS A 31 -3.14 17.42 9.89
C LYS A 31 -4.42 16.59 9.69
N ALA A 32 -4.26 15.33 9.26
CA ALA A 32 -5.36 14.41 9.05
C ALA A 32 -5.76 13.67 10.35
N GLY A 33 -7.07 13.54 10.58
CA GLY A 33 -7.63 12.95 11.81
C GLY A 33 -7.46 13.87 13.01
N ASN A 34 -7.85 13.43 14.22
CA ASN A 34 -7.83 14.21 15.47
C ASN A 34 -6.40 14.59 15.95
N ASN A 35 -5.57 15.24 15.12
CA ASN A 35 -4.19 15.63 15.38
C ASN A 35 -3.35 14.49 15.96
N THR A 36 -3.44 13.32 15.32
CA THR A 36 -2.72 12.12 15.77
C THR A 36 -1.23 12.24 15.48
N LEU A 37 -0.40 11.69 16.38
CA LEU A 37 1.03 11.57 16.15
C LEU A 37 1.32 10.39 15.21
N LYS A 38 2.03 10.65 14.13
CA LYS A 38 2.52 9.64 13.18
C LYS A 38 4.04 9.53 13.30
N LYS A 39 4.52 8.30 13.39
CA LYS A 39 5.95 8.01 13.46
C LYS A 39 6.55 8.03 12.07
N ILE A 40 7.68 8.70 11.93
CA ILE A 40 8.47 8.71 10.70
C ILE A 40 9.88 8.20 10.96
N GLU A 41 10.50 7.70 9.91
CA GLU A 41 11.92 7.37 9.85
C GLU A 41 12.53 8.04 8.63
N MET A 42 13.71 8.62 8.78
CA MET A 42 14.37 9.38 7.73
C MET A 42 15.88 9.22 7.77
N THR A 43 16.47 9.20 6.57
CA THR A 43 17.91 9.16 6.36
C THR A 43 18.30 10.44 5.64
N LEU A 44 19.25 11.19 6.21
CA LEU A 44 19.69 12.48 5.71
C LEU A 44 21.19 12.48 5.47
N GLU A 45 21.63 13.17 4.43
CA GLU A 45 23.04 13.46 4.21
C GLU A 45 23.25 14.98 4.15
N PHE A 46 24.29 15.45 4.83
CA PHE A 46 24.66 16.85 4.93
C PHE A 46 26.02 17.04 4.28
N GLU A 47 26.15 18.04 3.42
CA GLU A 47 27.44 18.45 2.85
C GLU A 47 27.80 19.86 3.34
N GLY A 48 29.05 20.05 3.76
CA GLY A 48 29.48 21.34 4.24
C GLY A 48 30.74 21.30 5.11
N GLU A 49 30.89 22.32 5.94
CA GLU A 49 31.99 22.43 6.90
C GLU A 49 31.43 22.57 8.31
N ASN A 50 32.24 22.17 9.30
CA ASN A 50 31.87 22.20 10.72
C ASN A 50 30.60 21.39 11.04
N LEU A 51 30.46 20.20 10.43
CA LEU A 51 29.31 19.31 10.59
C LEU A 51 29.47 18.39 11.81
N GLU A 52 29.40 18.95 13.01
CA GLU A 52 29.39 18.14 14.23
C GLU A 52 28.03 17.44 14.40
N GLU A 53 28.05 16.12 14.51
CA GLU A 53 26.84 15.27 14.52
C GLU A 53 25.83 15.68 15.59
N ASN A 54 26.27 15.92 16.83
CA ASN A 54 25.42 16.35 17.93
C ASN A 54 24.66 17.67 17.64
N LYS A 55 25.32 18.64 16.99
CA LYS A 55 24.73 19.93 16.62
C LYS A 55 23.70 19.76 15.50
N ILE A 56 24.00 18.91 14.53
CA ILE A 56 23.09 18.57 13.43
C ILE A 56 21.86 17.83 13.95
N ILE A 57 22.04 16.86 14.86
CA ILE A 57 20.94 16.12 15.50
C ILE A 57 20.03 17.06 16.32
N ASP A 58 20.60 18.00 17.10
CA ASP A 58 19.77 18.98 17.82
C ASP A 58 18.99 19.90 16.87
N ALA A 59 19.66 20.39 15.83
CA ALA A 59 19.02 21.21 14.80
C ALA A 59 17.88 20.45 14.12
N LEU A 60 18.13 19.19 13.77
CA LEU A 60 17.15 18.30 13.16
C LEU A 60 15.94 18.08 14.08
N ASN A 61 16.16 17.70 15.34
CA ASN A 61 15.10 17.52 16.34
C ASN A 61 14.27 18.80 16.54
N THR A 62 14.94 19.95 16.59
CA THR A 62 14.26 21.24 16.75
C THR A 62 13.39 21.55 15.55
N ILE A 63 13.97 21.48 14.34
CA ILE A 63 13.27 21.90 13.12
C ILE A 63 12.21 20.91 12.68
N ILE A 64 12.45 19.61 12.76
CA ILE A 64 11.46 18.61 12.30
C ILE A 64 10.14 18.72 13.08
N SER A 65 10.20 19.10 14.37
CA SER A 65 9.03 19.24 15.24
C SER A 65 8.07 20.36 14.84
N SER A 66 8.50 21.32 14.01
CA SER A 66 7.64 22.39 13.50
C SER A 66 6.89 22.02 12.22
N TYR A 67 7.17 20.86 11.64
CA TYR A 67 6.52 20.36 10.42
C TYR A 67 5.43 19.36 10.76
N PHE A 68 4.33 19.42 10.01
CA PHE A 68 3.34 18.36 10.02
C PHE A 68 3.83 17.17 9.19
N TYR A 69 3.36 15.99 9.56
CA TYR A 69 3.64 14.73 8.89
C TYR A 69 3.44 14.85 7.37
N GLU A 70 2.30 15.37 6.92
CA GLU A 70 1.93 15.44 5.50
C GLU A 70 2.87 16.35 4.70
N ASP A 71 3.35 17.43 5.31
CA ASP A 71 4.17 18.43 4.62
C ASP A 71 5.49 17.82 4.16
N LEU A 72 6.10 16.94 4.97
CA LEU A 72 7.37 16.28 4.65
C LEU A 72 7.30 15.30 3.48
N PHE A 73 6.10 14.88 3.06
CA PHE A 73 5.91 14.01 1.89
C PHE A 73 5.68 14.79 0.60
N THR A 74 5.58 16.12 0.66
CA THR A 74 5.45 16.99 -0.52
C THR A 74 6.79 17.57 -0.95
N GLU A 75 6.97 17.88 -2.23
CA GLU A 75 8.19 18.55 -2.71
C GLU A 75 8.42 19.90 -2.01
N VAL A 76 7.36 20.72 -1.95
CA VAL A 76 7.39 22.05 -1.34
C VAL A 76 7.78 21.95 0.14
N GLY A 77 7.16 21.03 0.90
CA GLY A 77 7.48 20.85 2.31
C GLY A 77 8.89 20.33 2.55
N LYS A 78 9.40 19.39 1.72
CA LYS A 78 10.79 18.93 1.79
C LYS A 78 11.79 20.07 1.53
N ASN A 79 11.54 20.90 0.53
CA ASN A 79 12.41 22.03 0.22
C ASN A 79 12.39 23.06 1.35
N ASN A 80 11.21 23.40 1.87
CA ASN A 80 11.08 24.30 3.01
C ASN A 80 11.78 23.75 4.27
N PHE A 81 11.66 22.44 4.53
CA PHE A 81 12.33 21.76 5.64
C PHE A 81 13.85 21.87 5.52
N LYS A 82 14.44 21.52 4.36
CA LYS A 82 15.88 21.63 4.11
C LYS A 82 16.38 23.06 4.32
N GLU A 83 15.69 24.04 3.73
CA GLU A 83 16.05 25.46 3.86
C GLU A 83 16.02 25.94 5.31
N THR A 84 14.98 25.57 6.05
CA THR A 84 14.83 25.96 7.46
C THR A 84 15.88 25.30 8.34
N LEU A 85 16.15 24.01 8.13
CA LEU A 85 17.18 23.26 8.84
C LEU A 85 18.58 23.84 8.60
N LEU A 86 18.90 24.11 7.33
CA LEU A 86 20.16 24.74 6.92
C LEU A 86 20.34 26.10 7.59
N LYS A 87 19.34 26.99 7.50
CA LYS A 87 19.40 28.34 8.09
C LYS A 87 19.53 28.29 9.61
N PHE A 88 18.76 27.42 10.26
CA PHE A 88 18.79 27.27 11.71
C PHE A 88 20.16 26.78 12.19
N SER A 89 20.66 25.70 11.58
CA SER A 89 21.94 25.11 11.96
C SER A 89 23.08 26.10 11.73
N ASN A 90 23.16 26.72 10.54
CA ASN A 90 24.23 27.67 10.23
C ASN A 90 24.21 28.90 11.17
N LYS A 91 23.01 29.36 11.57
CA LYS A 91 22.87 30.50 12.48
C LYS A 91 23.22 30.15 13.93
N LYS A 92 22.64 29.08 14.48
CA LYS A 92 22.74 28.69 15.89
C LYS A 92 24.09 28.04 16.20
N TYR A 93 24.53 27.13 15.34
CA TYR A 93 25.67 26.26 15.57
C TYR A 93 26.93 26.65 14.82
N LYS A 94 26.85 27.67 13.96
CA LYS A 94 27.95 28.11 13.09
C LYS A 94 28.44 26.98 12.18
N THR A 95 27.53 26.07 11.82
CA THR A 95 27.78 25.13 10.73
C THR A 95 27.85 25.88 9.40
N GLN A 96 28.46 25.27 8.40
CA GLN A 96 28.44 25.77 7.02
C GLN A 96 27.86 24.70 6.10
N ILE A 97 26.63 24.28 6.39
CA ILE A 97 25.88 23.36 5.55
C ILE A 97 25.63 24.06 4.21
N LYS A 98 26.07 23.41 3.14
CA LYS A 98 25.86 23.82 1.74
C LYS A 98 24.64 23.11 1.16
N ASN A 99 24.55 21.80 1.35
CA ASN A 99 23.44 20.98 0.87
C ASN A 99 22.93 20.03 1.96
N ILE A 100 21.65 19.69 1.86
CA ILE A 100 20.99 18.64 2.64
C ILE A 100 20.24 17.74 1.66
N TYR A 101 20.48 16.44 1.73
CA TYR A 101 19.82 15.42 0.94
C TYR A 101 18.94 14.57 1.83
N ILE A 102 17.68 14.40 1.42
CA ILE A 102 16.77 13.43 2.04
C ILE A 102 16.88 12.15 1.23
N LEU A 103 17.69 11.21 1.72
CA LEU A 103 17.94 9.94 1.04
C LEU A 103 16.74 8.98 1.18
N ARG A 104 16.09 9.01 2.34
CA ARG A 104 14.91 8.18 2.63
C ARG A 104 13.97 8.90 3.58
N ILE A 105 12.66 8.77 3.37
CA ILE A 105 11.63 9.15 4.33
C ILE A 105 10.49 8.13 4.26
N ASN A 106 10.20 7.50 5.40
CA ASN A 106 9.21 6.45 5.53
C ASN A 106 8.23 6.78 6.65
N SER A 107 6.97 6.39 6.45
CA SER A 107 6.00 6.29 7.53
C SER A 107 6.23 5.00 8.28
N VAL A 108 6.46 5.08 9.59
CA VAL A 108 6.51 3.90 10.45
C VAL A 108 5.08 3.62 10.88
N VAL A 109 4.30 3.03 9.97
CA VAL A 109 2.93 2.58 10.26
C VAL A 109 3.04 1.51 11.34
N LYS A 110 2.54 1.80 12.53
CA LYS A 110 2.21 0.72 13.48
C LYS A 110 1.12 -0.10 12.79
N PHE A 111 1.42 -1.35 12.51
CA PHE A 111 0.47 -2.31 11.96
C PHE A 111 -0.84 -2.23 12.75
N ASP A 112 -1.92 -1.78 12.12
CA ASP A 112 -3.21 -1.66 12.78
C ASP A 112 -3.83 -3.07 12.88
N LEU A 113 -3.71 -3.69 14.06
CA LEU A 113 -4.30 -5.00 14.31
C LEU A 113 -5.83 -4.97 14.14
N GLU A 114 -6.49 -3.82 14.33
CA GLU A 114 -7.93 -3.70 14.12
C GLU A 114 -8.27 -3.66 12.63
N GLU A 115 -7.48 -2.97 11.81
CA GLU A 115 -7.60 -3.00 10.36
C GLU A 115 -7.37 -4.41 9.81
N LEU A 116 -6.32 -5.10 10.28
CA LEU A 116 -6.10 -6.51 9.95
C LEU A 116 -7.30 -7.36 10.39
N LYS A 117 -7.79 -7.20 11.62
CA LYS A 117 -8.90 -8.00 12.15
C LYS A 117 -10.19 -7.79 11.34
N ARG A 118 -10.46 -6.55 10.91
CA ARG A 118 -11.59 -6.24 10.02
C ARG A 118 -11.41 -6.91 8.66
N PHE A 119 -10.23 -6.77 8.05
CA PHE A 119 -9.92 -7.39 6.77
C PHE A 119 -10.08 -8.91 6.80
N VAL A 120 -9.53 -9.58 7.82
CA VAL A 120 -9.66 -11.03 8.02
C VAL A 120 -11.13 -11.43 8.22
N LYS A 121 -11.89 -10.68 9.03
CA LYS A 121 -13.31 -10.95 9.26
C LYS A 121 -14.16 -10.78 7.99
N ASP A 122 -13.84 -9.80 7.15
CA ASP A 122 -14.53 -9.57 5.89
C ASP A 122 -14.24 -10.69 4.87
N LEU A 123 -13.02 -11.22 4.85
CA LEU A 123 -12.68 -12.41 4.06
C LEU A 123 -13.48 -13.64 4.54
N GLU A 124 -13.51 -13.90 5.85
CA GLU A 124 -14.29 -15.03 6.41
C GLU A 124 -15.79 -14.89 6.15
N LYS A 125 -16.32 -13.67 6.17
CA LYS A 125 -17.73 -13.42 5.86
C LYS A 125 -18.02 -13.69 4.38
N LYS A 126 -17.13 -13.26 3.49
CA LYS A 126 -17.26 -13.52 2.05
C LYS A 126 -17.23 -15.03 1.73
N ASP A 127 -16.41 -15.80 2.44
CA ASP A 127 -16.37 -17.27 2.30
C ASP A 127 -17.65 -17.97 2.82
N LYS A 128 -18.31 -17.40 3.84
CA LYS A 128 -19.61 -17.90 4.32
C LYS A 128 -20.74 -17.56 3.36
N ASP A 129 -20.76 -16.34 2.82
CA ASP A 129 -21.77 -15.91 1.85
C ASP A 129 -21.67 -16.72 0.54
N ILE A 130 -20.46 -17.08 0.09
CA ILE A 130 -20.27 -17.98 -1.06
C ILE A 130 -20.79 -19.39 -0.77
N LYS A 131 -20.52 -19.96 0.43
CA LYS A 131 -20.99 -21.30 0.81
C LYS A 131 -22.49 -21.38 1.06
N GLU A 132 -23.14 -20.29 1.49
CA GLU A 132 -24.60 -20.22 1.61
C GLU A 132 -25.29 -20.10 0.25
N THR A 133 -24.68 -19.38 -0.70
CA THR A 133 -25.21 -19.28 -2.08
C THR A 133 -25.14 -20.64 -2.80
N THR A 134 -24.06 -21.43 -2.61
CA THR A 134 -23.95 -22.78 -3.19
C THR A 134 -24.94 -23.78 -2.58
N LYS A 135 -25.31 -23.65 -1.29
CA LYS A 135 -26.29 -24.53 -0.64
C LYS A 135 -27.75 -24.19 -0.95
N GLN A 136 -28.05 -22.97 -1.39
CA GLN A 136 -29.39 -22.59 -1.85
C GLN A 136 -29.68 -23.02 -3.29
N GLU A 137 -28.66 -23.16 -4.15
CA GLU A 137 -28.85 -23.68 -5.52
C GLU A 137 -29.06 -25.21 -5.56
N GLU A 138 -28.46 -25.98 -4.64
CA GLU A 138 -28.71 -27.44 -4.56
C GLU A 138 -30.14 -27.77 -4.08
N ASN A 139 -30.71 -27.00 -3.14
CA ASN A 139 -32.05 -27.28 -2.63
C ASN A 139 -33.19 -26.86 -3.58
N GLN A 140 -32.95 -26.00 -4.57
CA GLN A 140 -33.97 -25.66 -5.58
C GLN A 140 -34.01 -26.66 -6.76
N ASN A 141 -32.95 -27.43 -6.99
CA ASN A 141 -32.92 -28.45 -8.04
C ASN A 141 -33.53 -29.79 -7.60
N ILE A 142 -33.60 -30.09 -6.30
CA ILE A 142 -34.24 -31.33 -5.80
C ILE A 142 -35.78 -31.24 -5.85
N LEU A 143 -36.38 -30.04 -5.72
CA LEU A 143 -37.84 -29.90 -5.72
C LEU A 143 -38.47 -29.91 -7.14
N LYS A 144 -37.67 -29.74 -8.21
CA LYS A 144 -38.15 -29.83 -9.60
C LYS A 144 -38.09 -31.24 -10.19
N ALA A 145 -37.46 -32.20 -9.50
CA ALA A 145 -37.36 -33.59 -9.97
C ALA A 145 -38.49 -34.52 -9.46
N ILE A 146 -39.45 -34.03 -8.66
CA ILE A 146 -40.49 -34.87 -8.03
C ILE A 146 -41.84 -34.85 -8.78
N LYS A 147 -41.99 -34.10 -9.89
CA LYS A 147 -43.27 -34.00 -10.63
C LYS A 147 -43.39 -34.81 -11.93
N THR A 148 -42.49 -35.73 -12.22
CA THR A 148 -42.64 -36.63 -13.38
C THR A 148 -42.07 -38.01 -13.09
N SER A 149 -42.82 -38.84 -12.36
CA SER A 149 -42.88 -40.28 -12.61
C SER A 149 -44.00 -40.92 -11.80
N ASP A 150 -45.20 -40.91 -12.36
CA ASP A 150 -46.22 -41.91 -12.04
C ASP A 150 -46.39 -42.77 -13.30
N GLN A 151 -45.86 -43.99 -13.27
CA GLN A 151 -46.50 -45.23 -13.76
C GLN A 151 -45.58 -46.45 -13.62
N ASN A 152 -45.96 -47.34 -12.67
CA ASN A 152 -45.90 -48.83 -12.62
C ASN A 152 -44.96 -49.57 -13.60
N ASN A 153 -44.19 -50.61 -13.24
CA ASN A 153 -44.61 -51.80 -12.47
C ASN A 153 -43.41 -52.74 -12.12
N THR A 154 -43.61 -53.54 -11.07
CA THR A 154 -43.05 -54.90 -10.81
C THR A 154 -41.66 -55.11 -10.17
N GLN A 155 -41.66 -55.23 -8.83
CA GLN A 155 -41.19 -56.36 -7.99
C GLN A 155 -39.78 -56.99 -8.21
N SER A 156 -38.92 -56.94 -7.18
CA SER A 156 -38.56 -58.11 -6.33
C SER A 156 -37.45 -57.83 -5.27
N LYS A 157 -37.78 -58.14 -4.01
CA LYS A 157 -37.01 -58.89 -2.97
C LYS A 157 -35.59 -58.45 -2.57
N ASP A 158 -35.44 -57.99 -1.32
CA ASP A 158 -34.78 -58.70 -0.17
C ASP A 158 -33.26 -58.38 -0.14
N MET A 159 -32.47 -58.29 0.93
CA MET A 159 -32.59 -58.25 2.39
C MET A 159 -31.15 -58.06 2.93
N ASN A 160 -30.90 -56.98 3.68
CA ASN A 160 -30.01 -56.84 4.86
C ASN A 160 -28.48 -57.16 4.86
N VAL A 161 -27.79 -56.51 5.83
CA VAL A 161 -26.51 -56.86 6.52
C VAL A 161 -25.19 -56.14 6.15
N THR A 162 -24.92 -55.03 6.85
CA THR A 162 -23.90 -54.80 7.92
C THR A 162 -22.40 -55.15 7.76
N GLN A 163 -21.55 -54.17 8.17
CA GLN A 163 -20.15 -54.22 8.72
C GLN A 163 -19.01 -54.59 7.74
N THR A 164 -17.76 -54.10 7.82
CA THR A 164 -16.94 -53.36 8.82
C THR A 164 -15.64 -52.88 8.13
N ASN A 165 -15.03 -51.82 8.67
CA ASN A 165 -13.59 -51.48 8.79
C ASN A 165 -12.59 -51.94 7.70
N ASP A 166 -11.82 -50.99 7.15
CA ASP A 166 -10.37 -50.90 7.46
C ASP A 166 -9.68 -49.70 6.77
N ILE A 167 -8.74 -49.13 7.51
CA ILE A 167 -7.89 -47.99 7.18
C ILE A 167 -6.81 -48.43 6.18
N LYS A 168 -6.58 -47.65 5.12
CA LYS A 168 -5.26 -47.57 4.47
C LYS A 168 -5.06 -46.26 3.70
N ASP A 169 -3.96 -45.60 4.05
CA ASP A 169 -3.43 -44.38 3.46
C ASP A 169 -3.33 -44.46 1.93
N SER A 170 -3.70 -43.37 1.25
CA SER A 170 -3.29 -43.11 -0.12
C SER A 170 -3.15 -41.61 -0.39
N ASN A 171 -1.93 -41.22 -0.78
CA ASN A 171 -1.50 -39.92 -1.24
C ASN A 171 -2.54 -39.19 -2.13
N ILE A 172 -2.94 -37.98 -1.74
CA ILE A 172 -3.73 -37.10 -2.60
C ILE A 172 -2.74 -36.34 -3.50
N SER A 173 -2.61 -36.81 -4.73
CA SER A 173 -1.96 -36.06 -5.81
C SER A 173 -2.81 -34.85 -6.17
N PHE A 174 -2.17 -33.68 -6.15
CA PHE A 174 -2.70 -32.43 -6.67
C PHE A 174 -2.90 -32.57 -8.19
N ASN A 175 -4.15 -32.65 -8.64
CA ASN A 175 -4.51 -32.51 -10.05
C ASN A 175 -5.95 -32.01 -10.15
N GLN A 176 -6.12 -30.69 -10.04
CA GLN A 176 -7.35 -30.03 -10.49
C GLN A 176 -7.06 -28.61 -10.97
N ASP A 177 -6.21 -28.46 -12.00
CA ASP A 177 -5.93 -27.16 -12.60
C ASP A 177 -5.79 -27.26 -14.13
N VAL A 178 -6.91 -27.52 -14.81
CA VAL A 178 -7.00 -27.27 -16.26
C VAL A 178 -8.34 -26.61 -16.64
N ASN A 179 -9.44 -26.93 -15.95
CA ASN A 179 -10.75 -26.40 -16.33
C ASN A 179 -11.07 -25.03 -15.72
N THR A 180 -10.57 -24.75 -14.51
CA THR A 180 -10.71 -23.45 -13.80
C THR A 180 -9.96 -22.32 -14.50
N SER A 181 -8.80 -22.62 -15.10
CA SER A 181 -8.00 -21.64 -15.85
C SER A 181 -8.68 -21.16 -17.13
N LYS A 182 -9.46 -22.02 -17.80
CA LYS A 182 -10.13 -21.66 -19.06
C LYS A 182 -11.34 -20.76 -18.80
N GLU A 183 -12.09 -21.05 -17.74
CA GLU A 183 -13.23 -20.25 -17.30
C GLU A 183 -12.78 -18.88 -16.77
N ALA A 184 -11.70 -18.83 -15.99
CA ALA A 184 -11.13 -17.56 -15.51
C ALA A 184 -10.64 -16.68 -16.68
N MET A 185 -10.04 -17.28 -17.71
CA MET A 185 -9.52 -16.55 -18.86
C MET A 185 -10.63 -16.00 -19.75
N ASP A 186 -11.75 -16.74 -19.88
CA ASP A 186 -12.94 -16.29 -20.62
C ASP A 186 -13.64 -15.11 -19.92
N ILE A 187 -13.72 -15.15 -18.58
CA ILE A 187 -14.24 -14.04 -17.77
C ILE A 187 -13.38 -12.79 -17.97
N ILE A 188 -12.05 -12.92 -17.88
CA ILE A 188 -11.13 -11.78 -18.07
C ILE A 188 -11.28 -11.17 -19.47
N LEU A 189 -11.37 -12.01 -20.50
CA LEU A 189 -11.50 -11.56 -21.88
C LEU A 189 -12.82 -10.79 -22.09
N LYS A 190 -13.92 -11.33 -21.57
CA LYS A 190 -15.24 -10.70 -21.62
C LYS A 190 -15.31 -9.38 -20.85
N THR A 191 -14.61 -9.29 -19.71
CA THR A 191 -14.49 -8.04 -18.96
C THR A 191 -13.71 -6.98 -19.75
N MET A 192 -12.59 -7.35 -20.37
CA MET A 192 -11.80 -6.42 -21.20
C MET A 192 -12.60 -5.90 -22.41
N GLU A 193 -13.37 -6.76 -23.06
CA GLU A 193 -14.21 -6.39 -24.20
C GLU A 193 -15.30 -5.39 -23.80
N ASN A 194 -16.01 -5.66 -22.70
CA ASN A 194 -17.04 -4.74 -22.18
C ASN A 194 -16.48 -3.38 -21.77
N THR A 195 -15.28 -3.35 -21.17
CA THR A 195 -14.61 -2.12 -20.77
C THR A 195 -14.16 -1.29 -21.98
N GLN A 196 -13.70 -1.93 -23.06
CA GLN A 196 -13.39 -1.23 -24.32
C GLN A 196 -14.65 -0.65 -24.97
N ILE A 197 -15.76 -1.40 -24.98
CA ILE A 197 -17.04 -0.94 -25.52
C ILE A 197 -17.53 0.30 -24.76
N GLN A 198 -17.45 0.31 -23.42
CA GLN A 198 -17.82 1.47 -22.61
C GLN A 198 -16.95 2.71 -22.86
N MET A 199 -15.66 2.53 -23.15
CA MET A 199 -14.75 3.64 -23.50
C MET A 199 -14.99 4.19 -24.92
N LEU A 200 -15.56 3.39 -25.82
CA LEU A 200 -15.82 3.76 -27.22
C LEU A 200 -17.23 4.32 -27.44
N THR A 201 -18.18 4.08 -26.52
CA THR A 201 -19.51 4.69 -26.57
C THR A 201 -19.49 6.10 -25.96
N PRO A 202 -19.80 7.18 -26.73
CA PRO A 202 -19.93 8.51 -26.16
C PRO A 202 -21.10 8.55 -25.16
N SER A 203 -20.85 9.11 -23.97
CA SER A 203 -21.85 9.36 -22.94
C SER A 203 -22.99 10.22 -23.49
N LYS A 204 -24.24 9.75 -23.33
CA LYS A 204 -25.48 10.44 -23.74
C LYS A 204 -25.85 11.64 -22.83
N GLU A 205 -24.87 12.37 -22.29
CA GLU A 205 -25.11 13.53 -21.42
C GLU A 205 -24.78 14.89 -22.07
N GLN A 206 -24.54 14.95 -23.38
CA GLN A 206 -24.23 16.22 -24.08
C GLN A 206 -25.43 17.07 -24.53
N ASP A 207 -26.66 16.77 -24.12
CA ASP A 207 -27.85 17.58 -24.49
C ASP A 207 -28.29 18.59 -23.41
N LEU A 208 -27.52 18.81 -22.33
CA LEU A 208 -27.92 19.73 -21.25
C LEU A 208 -27.54 21.21 -21.44
N PHE A 209 -26.95 21.60 -22.57
CA PHE A 209 -26.64 23.00 -22.87
C PHE A 209 -27.37 23.46 -24.14
N LYS A 210 -28.70 23.53 -24.05
CA LYS A 210 -29.49 24.39 -24.94
C LYS A 210 -30.12 25.53 -24.15
N GLU A 211 -29.79 26.72 -24.64
CA GLU A 211 -30.51 27.99 -24.52
C GLU A 211 -30.39 28.77 -23.21
N ILE A 212 -29.45 29.73 -23.23
CA ILE A 212 -29.61 31.00 -22.50
C ILE A 212 -29.84 32.08 -23.57
N PRO A 213 -30.99 32.75 -23.62
CA PRO A 213 -31.20 33.85 -24.54
C PRO A 213 -30.50 35.13 -24.03
N PHE A 214 -29.90 35.87 -24.96
CA PHE A 214 -29.43 37.24 -24.76
C PHE A 214 -30.59 38.23 -24.65
#